data_AF-A0A9W8TKU8-F1
#
_entry.id   AF-A0A9W8TKU8-F1
#
_cell.length_a   1.000
_cell.length_b   1.000
_cell.length_c   1.000
_cell.angle_alpha   90.00
_cell.angle_beta   90.00
_cell.angle_gamma   90.00
#
_symmetry.space_group_name_H-M   'P 1'
#
loop_
_entity.id
_entity.type
_entity.pdbx_description
1 polymer ?
#
loop_
_entity_poly.entity_id
_entity_poly.type
_entity_poly.pdbx_seq_one_letter_code
_entity_poly.pdbx_strand_id
1 'polypeptide(L)'
;MAPLSGPDVAKHSDKESCWVVIHGKAYDVTEFLPEHPGGMKIILKYAGKDATAEFDPIHPPDTLDKYLDKSKHLGPVDMNTVETVEEVEDPDETARQQRIKDKPLLSQCYNLMDFESVAKNVMKKTAWGYYSSAADDEIVRKVSNLTVPALFV
;
A
#
# COMPACT_ATOMS: atom_id res chain seq x y z
N MET A 1 -27.47 14.26 -8.23
CA MET A 1 -26.35 15.22 -8.34
C MET A 1 -25.58 14.88 -9.59
N ALA A 2 -25.14 15.88 -10.36
CA ALA A 2 -24.27 15.64 -11.51
C ALA A 2 -22.94 15.00 -11.05
N PRO A 3 -22.31 14.12 -11.84
CA PRO A 3 -21.01 13.55 -11.50
C PRO A 3 -19.96 14.66 -11.43
N LEU A 4 -19.03 14.54 -10.48
CA LEU A 4 -17.86 15.41 -10.39
C LEU A 4 -16.94 15.15 -11.59
N SER A 5 -16.24 16.18 -12.06
CA SER A 5 -15.23 16.02 -13.11
C SER A 5 -13.84 15.81 -12.50
N GLY A 6 -12.94 15.17 -13.23
CA GLY A 6 -11.54 15.01 -12.82
C GLY A 6 -10.85 16.35 -12.52
N PRO A 7 -11.03 17.41 -13.32
CA PRO A 7 -10.54 18.76 -12.99
C PRO A 7 -11.10 19.34 -11.69
N ASP A 8 -12.30 18.95 -11.26
CA ASP A 8 -12.84 19.37 -9.97
C ASP A 8 -12.14 18.64 -8.82
N VAL A 9 -11.88 17.34 -8.97
CA VAL A 9 -11.15 16.56 -7.97
C VAL A 9 -9.67 16.98 -7.91
N ALA A 10 -9.05 17.29 -9.05
CA ALA A 10 -7.65 17.68 -9.15
C ALA A 10 -7.32 19.00 -8.43
N LYS A 11 -8.32 19.85 -8.13
CA LYS A 11 -8.13 21.06 -7.31
C LYS A 11 -7.81 20.74 -5.84
N HIS A 12 -8.12 19.53 -5.40
CA HIS A 12 -7.95 19.06 -4.03
C HIS A 12 -6.75 18.09 -3.95
N SER A 13 -5.56 18.61 -4.28
CA SER A 13 -4.33 17.84 -4.44
C SER A 13 -3.27 18.10 -3.36
N ASP A 14 -3.64 18.70 -2.23
CA ASP A 14 -2.69 19.09 -1.17
C ASP A 14 -3.14 18.63 0.23
N LYS A 15 -2.35 18.94 1.26
CA LYS A 15 -2.63 18.50 2.64
C LYS A 15 -3.82 19.23 3.27
N GLU A 16 -4.09 20.46 2.85
CA GLU A 16 -5.16 21.30 3.37
C GLU A 16 -6.49 21.00 2.66
N SER A 17 -6.42 20.42 1.46
CA SER A 17 -7.55 19.95 0.69
C SER A 17 -7.15 18.72 -0.14
N CYS A 18 -7.54 17.53 0.33
CA CYS A 18 -7.14 16.25 -0.26
C CYS A 18 -8.35 15.39 -0.60
N TRP A 19 -8.64 15.27 -1.89
CA TRP A 19 -9.65 14.32 -2.37
C TRP A 19 -8.98 13.18 -3.14
N VAL A 20 -9.57 11.99 -3.05
CA VAL A 20 -9.12 10.82 -3.82
C VAL A 20 -10.30 10.17 -4.50
N VAL A 21 -10.06 9.60 -5.68
CA VAL A 21 -11.07 8.80 -6.39
C VAL A 21 -10.79 7.32 -6.15
N ILE A 22 -11.81 6.59 -5.70
CA ILE A 22 -11.76 5.14 -5.51
C ILE A 22 -13.04 4.55 -6.11
N HIS A 23 -12.90 3.58 -7.02
CA HIS A 23 -14.02 2.94 -7.73
C HIS A 23 -15.00 3.95 -8.38
N GLY A 24 -14.48 5.03 -8.96
CA GLY A 24 -15.30 6.06 -9.62
C GLY A 24 -16.12 6.94 -8.68
N LYS A 25 -15.78 6.97 -7.39
CA LYS A 25 -16.36 7.88 -6.40
C LYS A 25 -15.27 8.74 -5.76
N ALA A 26 -15.56 10.01 -5.55
CA ALA A 26 -14.69 10.93 -4.84
C ALA A 26 -14.95 10.89 -3.33
N TYR A 27 -13.86 10.96 -2.57
CA TYR A 27 -13.85 10.96 -1.12
C TYR A 27 -12.98 12.10 -0.61
N ASP A 28 -13.51 12.89 0.32
CA ASP A 28 -12.72 13.89 1.05
C ASP A 28 -11.99 13.22 2.21
N VAL A 29 -10.67 13.08 2.10
CA VAL A 29 -9.82 12.43 3.10
C VAL A 29 -8.94 13.42 3.86
N THR A 30 -9.18 14.73 3.71
CA THR A 30 -8.37 15.80 4.28
C THR A 30 -8.17 15.65 5.79
N GLU A 31 -9.27 15.47 6.54
CA GLU A 31 -9.24 15.30 7.99
C GLU A 31 -8.72 13.94 8.42
N PHE A 32 -8.81 12.93 7.54
CA PHE A 32 -8.37 11.56 7.80
C PHE A 32 -6.86 11.37 7.58
N LEU A 33 -6.18 12.26 6.85
CA LEU A 33 -4.75 12.19 6.57
C LEU A 33 -3.87 11.82 7.79
N PRO A 34 -3.96 12.50 8.95
CA PRO A 34 -3.13 12.18 10.11
C PRO A 34 -3.50 10.86 10.80
N GLU A 35 -4.72 10.37 10.59
CA GLU A 35 -5.23 9.14 11.22
C GLU A 35 -4.98 7.89 10.37
N HIS A 36 -4.58 8.08 9.11
CA HIS A 36 -4.33 6.97 8.19
C HIS A 36 -3.23 6.03 8.72
N PRO A 37 -3.53 4.75 9.02
CA PRO A 37 -2.56 3.80 9.57
C PRO A 37 -1.35 3.53 8.67
N GLY A 38 -1.53 3.64 7.34
CA GLY A 38 -0.45 3.54 6.36
C GLY A 38 0.39 4.82 6.23
N GLY A 39 0.07 5.87 6.99
CA GLY A 39 0.69 7.18 6.98
C GLY A 39 0.15 8.12 5.89
N MET A 40 0.19 9.43 6.14
CA MET A 40 -0.39 10.42 5.21
C MET A 40 0.29 10.50 3.84
N LYS A 41 1.57 10.15 3.75
CA LYS A 41 2.39 10.36 2.54
C LYS A 41 1.88 9.59 1.33
N ILE A 42 1.34 8.38 1.53
CA ILE A 42 0.82 7.57 0.42
C ILE A 42 -0.46 8.17 -0.14
N ILE A 43 -1.36 8.68 0.72
CA ILE A 43 -2.58 9.36 0.27
C ILE A 43 -2.22 10.61 -0.52
N LEU A 44 -1.29 11.43 -0.02
CA LEU A 44 -0.87 12.67 -0.69
C LEU A 44 -0.27 12.43 -2.08
N LYS A 45 0.32 11.26 -2.35
CA LYS A 45 0.82 10.90 -3.69
C LYS A 45 -0.32 10.81 -4.73
N TYR A 46 -1.51 10.42 -4.28
CA TYR A 46 -2.71 10.26 -5.09
C TYR A 46 -3.75 11.36 -4.84
N ALA A 47 -3.38 12.44 -4.14
CA ALA A 47 -4.28 13.57 -3.93
C ALA A 47 -4.69 14.19 -5.28
N GLY A 48 -5.99 14.35 -5.46
CA GLY A 48 -6.61 14.82 -6.70
C GLY A 48 -6.70 13.78 -7.82
N LYS A 49 -6.39 12.50 -7.56
CA LYS A 49 -6.22 11.45 -8.58
C LYS A 49 -7.00 10.18 -8.26
N ASP A 50 -7.04 9.25 -9.23
CA ASP A 50 -7.52 7.89 -9.00
C ASP A 50 -6.48 7.06 -8.26
N ALA A 51 -6.89 6.51 -7.11
CA ALA A 51 -6.07 5.67 -6.24
C ALA A 51 -6.54 4.21 -6.22
N THR A 52 -7.55 3.83 -7.01
CA THR A 52 -8.20 2.50 -6.96
C THR A 52 -7.20 1.35 -7.05
N ALA A 53 -6.25 1.43 -7.99
CA ALA A 53 -5.25 0.39 -8.23
C ALA A 53 -4.30 0.16 -7.04
N GLU A 54 -4.00 1.21 -6.25
CA GLU A 54 -3.17 1.11 -5.05
C GLU A 54 -4.00 0.76 -3.81
N PHE A 55 -5.28 1.14 -3.78
CA PHE A 55 -6.17 0.93 -2.66
C PHE A 55 -6.59 -0.55 -2.53
N ASP A 56 -7.07 -1.16 -3.62
CA ASP A 56 -7.68 -2.50 -3.63
C ASP A 56 -6.78 -3.63 -3.10
N PRO A 57 -5.46 -3.68 -3.41
CA PRO A 57 -4.61 -4.77 -2.94
C PRO A 57 -4.35 -4.74 -1.43
N ILE A 58 -4.60 -3.61 -0.78
CA ILE A 58 -4.22 -3.35 0.62
C ILE A 58 -5.45 -3.32 1.52
N HIS A 59 -6.55 -2.75 1.04
CA HIS A 59 -7.72 -2.43 1.87
C HIS A 59 -8.89 -3.36 1.56
N PRO A 60 -9.57 -3.90 2.59
CA PRO A 60 -10.87 -4.55 2.41
C PRO A 60 -11.89 -3.59 1.76
N PRO A 61 -12.85 -4.10 0.98
CA PRO A 61 -13.82 -3.27 0.26
C PRO A 61 -14.73 -2.44 1.18
N ASP A 62 -14.89 -2.84 2.44
CA ASP A 62 -15.72 -2.13 3.43
C ASP A 62 -14.96 -1.10 4.27
N THR A 63 -13.68 -0.85 3.96
CA THR A 63 -12.81 0.07 4.72
C THR A 63 -13.36 1.49 4.71
N LEU A 64 -13.76 2.01 3.56
CA LEU A 64 -14.26 3.39 3.44
C LEU A 64 -15.54 3.59 4.25
N ASP A 65 -16.47 2.63 4.19
CA ASP A 65 -17.74 2.73 4.91
C ASP A 65 -17.59 2.64 6.44
N LYS A 66 -16.50 2.04 6.93
CA LYS A 66 -16.22 1.87 8.37
C LYS A 66 -15.45 3.03 8.98
N TYR A 67 -14.46 3.54 8.27
CA TYR A 67 -13.47 4.47 8.82
C TYR A 67 -13.61 5.89 8.30
N LEU A 68 -14.40 6.11 7.24
CA LEU A 68 -14.68 7.44 6.72
C LEU A 68 -16.15 7.79 6.94
N ASP A 69 -16.39 8.97 7.48
CA ASP A 69 -17.76 9.46 7.68
C ASP A 69 -18.50 9.58 6.35
N LYS A 70 -19.78 9.19 6.35
CA LYS A 70 -20.63 9.24 5.16
C LYS A 70 -20.76 10.65 4.57
N SER A 71 -20.56 11.69 5.37
CA SER A 71 -20.56 13.09 4.92
C SER A 71 -19.38 13.41 3.98
N LYS A 72 -18.30 12.64 4.06
CA LYS A 72 -17.10 12.78 3.24
C LYS A 72 -17.17 11.99 1.92
N HIS A 73 -18.26 11.26 1.68
CA HIS A 73 -18.53 10.57 0.42
C HIS A 73 -19.16 11.56 -0.56
N LEU A 74 -18.33 12.21 -1.38
CA LEU A 74 -18.75 13.31 -2.25
C LEU A 74 -19.62 12.84 -3.42
N GLY A 75 -19.43 11.59 -3.86
CA GLY A 75 -20.26 10.93 -4.86
C GLY A 75 -19.52 10.53 -6.13
N PRO A 76 -20.25 10.24 -7.23
CA PRO A 76 -19.66 9.69 -8.46
C PRO A 76 -18.83 10.72 -9.24
N VAL A 77 -17.79 10.24 -9.92
CA VAL A 77 -16.86 11.03 -10.76
C VAL A 77 -16.89 10.51 -12.20
N ASP A 78 -16.76 11.40 -13.18
CA ASP A 78 -16.52 11.02 -14.58
C ASP A 78 -15.07 10.57 -14.78
N MET A 79 -14.87 9.26 -14.79
CA MET A 79 -13.55 8.61 -14.91
C MET A 79 -12.81 8.93 -16.22
N ASN A 80 -13.49 9.38 -17.27
CA ASN A 80 -12.81 9.75 -18.52
C ASN A 80 -11.96 11.02 -18.39
N THR A 81 -12.16 11.78 -17.31
CA THR A 81 -11.53 13.09 -17.10
C THR A 81 -10.52 13.08 -15.96
N VAL A 82 -10.34 11.95 -15.28
CA VAL A 82 -9.47 11.82 -14.10
C VAL A 82 -8.05 11.46 -14.52
N GLU A 83 -7.07 12.15 -13.94
CA GLU A 83 -5.67 11.78 -14.10
C GLU A 83 -5.37 10.50 -13.30
N THR A 84 -4.91 9.47 -14.00
CA THR A 84 -4.32 8.27 -13.38
C THR A 84 -2.83 8.49 -13.20
N VAL A 85 -2.26 8.04 -12.09
CA VAL A 85 -0.80 8.04 -11.93
C VAL A 85 -0.22 7.01 -12.90
N GLU A 86 0.53 7.47 -13.91
CA GLU A 86 1.23 6.57 -14.83
C GLU A 86 2.26 5.73 -14.04
N GLU A 87 2.13 4.41 -14.11
CA GLU A 87 3.17 3.50 -13.61
C GLU A 87 4.41 3.67 -14.48
N VAL A 88 5.42 4.36 -13.93
CA VAL A 88 6.74 4.43 -14.55
C VAL A 88 7.31 3.00 -14.60
N GLU A 89 7.74 2.54 -15.78
CA GLU A 89 8.45 1.27 -15.92
C GLU A 89 9.75 1.30 -15.12
N ASP A 90 9.73 0.67 -13.94
CA ASP A 90 10.90 0.52 -13.07
C ASP A 90 11.71 -0.72 -13.48
N PRO A 91 12.98 -0.58 -13.90
CA PRO A 91 13.85 -1.72 -14.16
C PRO A 91 13.96 -2.70 -12.98
N ASP A 92 13.84 -2.22 -11.74
CA ASP A 92 13.87 -3.06 -10.53
C ASP A 92 12.64 -3.97 -10.44
N GLU A 93 11.47 -3.48 -10.88
CA GLU A 93 10.23 -4.26 -10.94
C GLU A 93 10.32 -5.34 -12.02
N THR A 94 10.86 -5.01 -13.20
CA THR A 94 11.09 -6.02 -14.25
C THR A 94 12.04 -7.13 -13.76
N ALA A 95 13.14 -6.75 -13.11
CA ALA A 95 14.06 -7.71 -12.50
C ALA A 95 13.39 -8.54 -11.40
N ARG A 96 12.50 -7.95 -10.60
CA ARG A 96 11.72 -8.66 -9.57
C ARG A 96 10.78 -9.70 -10.19
N GLN A 97 10.09 -9.37 -11.27
CA GLN A 97 9.23 -10.30 -12.00
C GLN A 97 10.02 -11.50 -12.53
N GLN A 98 11.24 -11.26 -13.01
CA GLN A 98 12.12 -12.35 -13.41
C GLN A 98 12.50 -13.24 -12.22
N ARG A 99 12.86 -12.67 -11.07
CA ARG A 99 13.11 -13.44 -9.83
C ARG A 99 11.90 -14.26 -9.36
N ILE A 100 10.67 -13.78 -9.59
CA ILE A 100 9.44 -14.52 -9.28
C ILE A 100 9.26 -15.74 -10.19
N LYS A 101 9.66 -15.63 -11.46
CA LYS A 101 9.64 -16.75 -12.41
C LYS A 101 10.69 -17.79 -12.05
N ASP A 102 11.86 -17.33 -11.63
CA ASP A 102 13.02 -18.18 -11.31
C ASP A 102 13.03 -18.68 -9.86
N LYS A 103 11.95 -18.49 -9.09
CA LYS A 103 11.87 -18.95 -7.70
C LYS A 103 11.97 -20.48 -7.59
N PRO A 104 12.61 -21.01 -6.54
CA PRO A 104 12.72 -22.46 -6.36
C PRO A 104 11.34 -23.10 -6.20
N LEU A 105 11.27 -24.40 -6.53
CA LEU A 105 10.07 -25.18 -6.31
C LEU A 105 9.79 -25.32 -4.81
N LEU A 106 8.53 -25.43 -4.42
CA LEU A 106 8.16 -25.57 -3.00
C LEU A 106 8.86 -26.76 -2.31
N SER A 107 9.10 -27.84 -3.05
CA SER A 107 9.82 -29.03 -2.56
C SER A 107 11.31 -28.79 -2.28
N GLN A 108 11.86 -27.65 -2.71
CA GLN A 108 13.26 -27.26 -2.50
C GLN A 108 13.41 -26.31 -1.30
N CYS A 109 12.31 -25.86 -0.68
CA CYS A 109 12.32 -25.12 0.58
C CYS A 109 12.21 -26.11 1.74
N TYR A 110 13.33 -26.41 2.41
CA TYR A 110 13.38 -27.42 3.46
C TYR A 110 13.09 -26.85 4.85
N ASN A 111 13.35 -25.57 5.06
CA ASN A 111 13.17 -24.91 6.35
C ASN A 111 12.65 -23.47 6.21
N LEU A 112 12.28 -22.85 7.35
CA LEU A 112 11.73 -21.49 7.38
C LEU A 112 12.68 -20.41 6.83
N MET A 113 14.00 -20.59 6.95
CA MET A 113 14.99 -19.64 6.43
C MET A 113 15.06 -19.68 4.90
N ASP A 114 14.77 -20.82 4.27
CA ASP A 114 14.67 -20.91 2.82
C ASP A 114 13.49 -20.06 2.31
N PHE A 115 12.34 -20.13 2.99
CA PHE A 115 11.20 -19.27 2.70
C PHE A 115 11.52 -17.79 2.89
N GLU A 116 12.21 -17.44 3.98
CA GLU A 116 12.65 -16.06 4.24
C GLU A 116 13.60 -15.54 3.15
N SER A 117 14.57 -16.36 2.73
CA SER A 117 15.52 -16.03 1.67
C SER A 117 14.85 -15.83 0.31
N VAL A 118 13.91 -16.70 -0.05
CA VAL A 118 13.10 -16.54 -1.28
C VAL A 118 12.28 -15.26 -1.19
N ALA A 119 11.57 -15.03 -0.09
CA ALA A 119 10.76 -13.84 0.14
C ALA A 119 11.56 -12.54 -0.01
N LYS A 120 12.74 -12.46 0.63
CA LYS A 120 13.67 -11.32 0.52
C LYS A 120 14.04 -10.98 -0.92
N ASN A 121 14.16 -11.98 -1.78
CA ASN A 121 14.54 -11.78 -3.18
C ASN A 121 13.36 -11.41 -4.07
N VAL A 122 12.15 -11.91 -3.82
CA VAL A 122 11.00 -11.77 -4.74
C VAL A 122 9.99 -10.70 -4.35
N MET A 123 9.94 -10.31 -3.07
CA MET A 123 9.00 -9.29 -2.58
C MET A 123 9.40 -7.88 -3.03
N LYS A 124 8.41 -6.97 -3.11
CA LYS A 124 8.68 -5.54 -3.24
C LYS A 124 9.51 -5.09 -2.03
N LYS A 125 10.48 -4.19 -2.22
CA LYS A 125 11.37 -3.71 -1.14
C LYS A 125 10.60 -3.11 0.04
N THR A 126 9.52 -2.39 -0.24
CA THR A 126 8.62 -1.82 0.78
C THR A 126 7.91 -2.90 1.59
N ALA A 127 7.38 -3.93 0.92
CA ALA A 127 6.74 -5.06 1.58
C ALA A 127 7.75 -5.87 2.41
N TRP A 128 8.94 -6.14 1.87
CA TRP A 128 10.01 -6.80 2.64
C TRP A 128 10.38 -5.98 3.88
N GLY A 129 10.59 -4.67 3.72
CA GLY A 129 10.86 -3.78 4.85
C GLY A 129 9.76 -3.81 5.91
N TYR A 130 8.49 -3.86 5.50
CA TYR A 130 7.36 -3.98 6.43
C TYR A 130 7.41 -5.30 7.23
N TYR A 131 7.63 -6.44 6.57
CA TYR A 131 7.63 -7.74 7.25
C TYR A 131 8.93 -8.09 7.99
N SER A 132 10.08 -7.60 7.53
CA SER A 132 11.39 -7.97 8.08
C SER A 132 11.87 -7.04 9.19
N SER A 133 11.32 -5.82 9.27
CA SER A 133 11.73 -4.83 10.26
C SER A 133 11.20 -5.17 11.66
N ALA A 134 11.86 -4.57 12.65
CA ALA A 134 11.37 -4.51 14.03
C ALA A 134 11.63 -3.12 14.60
N ALA A 135 11.22 -2.88 15.84
CA ALA A 135 11.42 -1.60 16.51
C ALA A 135 12.92 -1.23 16.61
N ASP A 136 13.22 0.03 16.32
CA ASP A 136 14.52 0.71 16.46
C ASP A 136 15.72 -0.08 15.91
N ASP A 137 16.50 -0.72 16.79
CA ASP A 137 17.76 -1.42 16.47
C ASP A 137 17.60 -2.94 16.22
N GLU A 138 16.35 -3.41 16.27
CA GLU A 138 15.94 -4.80 16.13
C GLU A 138 16.54 -5.74 17.19
N ILE A 139 17.07 -5.24 18.31
CA ILE A 139 17.69 -6.07 19.35
C ILE A 139 16.69 -7.09 19.89
N VAL A 140 15.46 -6.67 20.19
CA VAL A 140 14.43 -7.56 20.72
C VAL A 140 14.16 -8.72 19.77
N ARG A 141 13.99 -8.45 18.47
CA ARG A 141 13.78 -9.47 17.44
C ARG A 141 14.94 -10.48 17.41
N LYS A 142 16.19 -9.99 17.42
CA LYS A 142 17.39 -10.83 17.40
C LYS A 142 17.49 -11.69 18.66
N VAL A 143 17.28 -11.09 19.84
CA VAL A 143 17.36 -11.79 21.13
C VAL A 143 16.25 -12.84 21.26
N SER A 144 15.03 -12.55 20.82
CA SER A 144 13.93 -13.53 20.80
C SER A 144 14.27 -14.75 19.93
N ASN A 145 14.87 -14.55 18.77
CA ASN A 145 15.30 -15.67 17.92
C ASN A 145 16.45 -16.48 18.54
N LEU A 146 17.32 -15.86 19.34
CA LEU A 146 18.47 -16.53 19.98
C LEU A 146 18.12 -17.23 21.31
N THR A 147 17.08 -16.78 22.01
CA THR A 147 16.72 -17.30 23.35
C THR A 147 15.90 -18.59 23.28
N VAL A 148 15.07 -18.80 22.24
CA VAL A 148 14.30 -20.04 22.07
C VAL A 148 15.18 -21.31 22.05
N PRO A 149 16.27 -21.40 21.28
CA PRO A 149 17.15 -22.56 21.33
C PRO A 149 17.96 -22.69 22.63
N ALA A 150 18.14 -21.62 23.40
CA ALA A 150 18.87 -21.65 24.66
C ALA A 150 18.09 -22.30 25.83
N LEU A 151 16.77 -22.49 25.69
CA LEU A 151 15.90 -23.15 26.68
C LEU A 151 15.89 -24.68 26.58
N PHE A 152 16.47 -25.25 25.51
CA PHE A 152 16.50 -26.69 25.25
C PHE A 152 17.89 -27.32 25.46
N VAL A 153 18.74 -26.68 26.27
CA VAL A 153 20.07 -27.18 26.67
C VAL A 153 20.16 -27.30 28.18
#